data_AF-A0AAE1RNP8-F1
#
_entry.id   AF-A0AAE1RNP8-F1
#
_cell.length_a   1.000
_cell.length_b   1.000
_cell.length_c   1.000
_cell.angle_alpha   90.00
_cell.angle_beta   90.00
_cell.angle_gamma   90.00
#
_symmetry.space_group_name_H-M   'P 1'
#
loop_
_entity.id
_entity.type
_entity.pdbx_description
1 polymer ?
#
loop_
_entity_poly.entity_id
_entity_poly.type
_entity_poly.pdbx_seq_one_letter_code
_entity_poly.pdbx_strand_id
1 'polypeptide(L)'
;MDETLIVHVQESEEQTPLLKSEHTQNHEFQENGNAYDHDDTELDKTLQKLELFLTFLGFNQSSVLSFVVSWVFFLVFGVVLPVVMLELNNCPGCEEGQIKSFELDILVSQALLAAASLLCLSHNLRKYGIRKFLFVDRYSGHMERFSDQYHKKISDSVRLLVLWVLPCFLLKTAREIIRILYVHHESWWQSAAISLAFISSWTYITVIFLSASVLFHLVCSLQIIHFDDYVKFLEREPNCFVLIQEHVRLRYYLSKISHRFRIYLLLEFLIVIVSHFMTLFLTTGYTGLITYINGGDFAVSSVVEVVGVILCLNAAAKISHRAQGIGSIASRWHAMATCTSGEASQMRNSTSMSSLEAANRSSTLYMNFSESDLESLDFVTEPTNTQLASYMSSYQKRQALVMYLQNNPGGITIFGWTVDRGLINTIFFIELTVVTFILGKTIVFTAH
;
A
#
# COMPACT_ATOMS: atom_id res chain seq x y z
N MET A 1 -56.35 4.24 -33.17
CA MET A 1 -56.96 4.15 -31.83
C MET A 1 -55.85 3.62 -30.92
N ASP A 2 -54.76 4.35 -30.75
CA ASP A 2 -54.61 5.65 -30.06
C ASP A 2 -55.25 5.65 -28.68
N GLU A 3 -54.41 5.54 -27.65
CA GLU A 3 -54.31 6.52 -26.56
C GLU A 3 -53.08 6.21 -25.69
N THR A 4 -51.97 6.91 -25.97
CA THR A 4 -50.83 7.09 -25.08
C THR A 4 -51.04 8.37 -24.27
N LEU A 5 -51.17 8.24 -22.95
CA LEU A 5 -51.29 9.34 -22.00
C LEU A 5 -49.90 9.95 -21.72
N ILE A 6 -49.61 11.11 -22.32
CA ILE A 6 -48.44 11.94 -22.04
C ILE A 6 -48.87 12.99 -21.01
N VAL A 7 -48.25 12.96 -19.82
CA VAL A 7 -48.43 13.99 -18.79
C VAL A 7 -47.39 15.08 -19.02
N HIS A 8 -47.85 16.23 -19.53
CA HIS A 8 -47.14 17.51 -19.48
C HIS A 8 -47.18 18.05 -18.05
N VAL A 9 -46.03 18.42 -17.48
CA VAL A 9 -45.96 19.35 -16.35
C VAL A 9 -45.09 20.53 -16.77
N GLN A 10 -45.71 21.70 -16.70
CA GLN A 10 -45.27 22.99 -17.19
C GLN A 10 -44.39 23.69 -16.16
N GLU A 11 -43.30 24.26 -16.65
CA GLU A 11 -42.37 25.15 -15.94
C GLU A 11 -43.05 26.52 -15.74
N SER A 12 -42.98 27.07 -14.53
CA SER A 12 -43.46 28.43 -14.24
C SER A 12 -42.44 29.16 -13.36
N GLU A 13 -41.87 30.21 -13.92
CA GLU A 13 -41.06 31.24 -13.25
C GLU A 13 -41.94 32.07 -12.31
N GLU A 14 -41.44 32.36 -11.10
CA GLU A 14 -41.88 33.51 -10.30
C GLU A 14 -40.66 34.13 -9.59
N GLN A 15 -40.28 35.33 -10.02
CA GLN A 15 -39.37 36.27 -9.34
C GLN A 15 -40.19 37.06 -8.30
N THR A 16 -39.78 37.25 -7.04
CA THR A 16 -39.08 38.42 -6.42
C THR A 16 -39.47 38.46 -4.91
N PRO A 17 -38.90 39.29 -3.99
CA PRO A 17 -37.58 39.91 -3.89
C PRO A 17 -36.94 39.89 -2.46
N LEU A 18 -35.67 40.30 -2.38
CA LEU A 18 -35.00 41.09 -1.31
C LEU A 18 -35.27 40.81 0.18
N LEU A 19 -34.26 40.31 0.89
CA LEU A 19 -33.88 40.88 2.19
C LEU A 19 -32.35 41.06 2.29
N LYS A 20 -31.95 42.33 2.36
CA LYS A 20 -30.59 42.81 2.56
C LYS A 20 -30.30 42.79 4.07
N SER A 21 -29.19 42.21 4.49
CA SER A 21 -28.58 42.52 5.79
C SER A 21 -27.06 42.55 5.64
N GLU A 22 -26.55 43.72 5.29
CA GLU A 22 -25.17 44.11 5.62
C GLU A 22 -25.15 44.47 7.11
N HIS A 23 -24.36 43.77 7.93
CA HIS A 23 -23.24 44.38 8.65
C HIS A 23 -22.47 43.36 9.52
N THR A 24 -21.17 43.29 9.20
CA THR A 24 -20.05 43.34 10.16
C THR A 24 -19.80 42.13 11.04
N GLN A 25 -18.94 41.23 10.53
CA GLN A 25 -17.82 40.65 11.28
C GLN A 25 -16.77 40.08 10.30
N ASN A 26 -16.14 40.97 9.54
CA ASN A 26 -14.87 40.67 8.87
C ASN A 26 -13.75 41.00 9.85
N HIS A 27 -13.19 39.98 10.50
CA HIS A 27 -11.79 39.89 10.94
C HIS A 27 -11.64 38.57 11.72
N GLU A 28 -11.51 37.46 10.99
CA GLU A 28 -10.88 36.19 11.45
C GLU A 28 -10.84 35.11 10.36
N PHE A 29 -11.46 35.34 9.18
CA PHE A 29 -11.47 34.37 8.08
C PHE A 29 -10.29 34.43 7.09
N GLN A 30 -9.26 35.24 7.34
CA GLN A 30 -8.16 35.44 6.38
C GLN A 30 -6.86 34.69 6.72
N GLU A 31 -6.75 34.10 7.91
CA GLU A 31 -5.60 33.24 8.27
C GLU A 31 -5.81 31.76 7.95
N ASN A 32 -7.06 31.29 7.96
CA ASN A 32 -7.43 29.95 7.50
C ASN A 32 -7.62 29.86 5.97
N GLY A 33 -7.69 30.95 5.21
CA GLY A 33 -7.69 30.83 3.74
C GLY A 33 -6.32 30.39 3.19
N ASN A 34 -5.25 30.90 3.78
CA ASN A 34 -3.89 30.78 3.24
C ASN A 34 -3.23 29.43 3.57
N ALA A 35 -3.51 28.85 4.74
CA ALA A 35 -2.98 27.53 5.09
C ALA A 35 -3.67 26.39 4.33
N TYR A 36 -4.94 26.57 3.95
CA TYR A 36 -5.78 25.53 3.35
C TYR A 36 -5.55 25.47 1.84
N ASP A 37 -5.42 26.61 1.17
CA ASP A 37 -5.03 26.69 -0.25
C ASP A 37 -3.56 26.23 -0.46
N HIS A 38 -2.71 26.40 0.57
CA HIS A 38 -1.32 25.95 0.55
C HIS A 38 -1.19 24.41 0.55
N ASP A 39 -2.00 23.70 1.34
CA ASP A 39 -1.85 22.24 1.53
C ASP A 39 -2.35 21.43 0.33
N ASP A 40 -3.47 21.85 -0.29
CA ASP A 40 -3.93 21.29 -1.57
C ASP A 40 -2.92 21.56 -2.70
N THR A 41 -2.33 22.76 -2.72
CA THR A 41 -1.26 23.11 -3.65
C THR A 41 -0.01 22.24 -3.44
N GLU A 42 0.30 21.87 -2.20
CA GLU A 42 1.45 21.02 -1.88
C GLU A 42 1.24 19.56 -2.30
N LEU A 43 0.05 19.00 -2.06
CA LEU A 43 -0.30 17.66 -2.54
C LEU A 43 -0.25 17.59 -4.07
N ASP A 44 -0.82 18.56 -4.77
CA ASP A 44 -0.80 18.59 -6.24
C ASP A 44 0.62 18.71 -6.80
N LYS A 45 1.48 19.53 -6.17
CA LYS A 45 2.92 19.58 -6.51
C LYS A 45 3.60 18.22 -6.34
N THR A 46 3.30 17.47 -5.28
CA THR A 46 3.90 16.14 -5.10
C THR A 46 3.37 15.09 -6.06
N LEU A 47 2.07 15.14 -6.39
CA LEU A 47 1.49 14.29 -7.42
C LEU A 47 2.10 14.58 -8.78
N GLN A 48 2.33 15.85 -9.12
CA GLN A 48 2.99 16.26 -10.36
C GLN A 48 4.43 15.77 -10.42
N LYS A 49 5.19 15.87 -9.31
CA LYS A 49 6.55 15.31 -9.22
C LYS A 49 6.55 13.79 -9.41
N LEU A 50 5.60 13.09 -8.79
CA LEU A 50 5.44 11.65 -8.95
C LEU A 50 5.08 11.30 -10.40
N GLU A 51 4.15 12.03 -11.02
CA GLU A 51 3.78 11.82 -12.41
C GLU A 51 4.96 12.06 -13.36
N LEU A 52 5.75 13.11 -13.12
CA LEU A 52 6.97 13.38 -13.90
C LEU A 52 8.00 12.26 -13.73
N PHE A 53 8.19 11.76 -12.51
CA PHE A 53 9.06 10.60 -12.25
C PHE A 53 8.59 9.34 -12.98
N LEU A 54 7.28 9.03 -12.93
CA LEU A 54 6.71 7.88 -13.64
C LEU A 54 6.76 8.05 -15.16
N THR A 55 6.62 9.28 -15.64
CA THR A 55 6.78 9.62 -17.07
C THR A 55 8.22 9.40 -17.52
N PHE A 56 9.19 9.83 -16.71
CA PHE A 56 10.61 9.61 -16.97
C PHE A 56 10.97 8.11 -17.06
N LEU A 57 10.36 7.27 -16.21
CA LEU A 57 10.52 5.81 -16.28
C LEU A 57 9.72 5.14 -17.43
N GLY A 58 8.93 5.90 -18.20
CA GLY A 58 8.14 5.38 -19.31
C GLY A 58 6.78 4.80 -18.93
N PHE A 59 6.35 4.89 -17.67
CA PHE A 59 5.04 4.37 -17.26
C PHE A 59 3.86 5.20 -17.79
N ASN A 60 4.06 6.49 -18.03
CA ASN A 60 2.98 7.36 -18.52
C ASN A 60 2.81 7.24 -20.04
N GLN A 61 2.06 6.24 -20.48
CA GLN A 61 1.80 5.93 -21.90
C GLN A 61 0.45 6.51 -22.37
N SER A 62 0.26 7.81 -22.20
CA SER A 62 -1.02 8.49 -22.47
C SER A 62 -1.38 8.56 -23.96
N SER A 63 -0.38 8.63 -24.85
CA SER A 63 -0.54 8.63 -26.30
C SER A 63 0.13 7.43 -26.96
N VAL A 64 -0.27 7.10 -28.20
CA VAL A 64 0.37 6.02 -28.98
C VAL A 64 1.86 6.32 -29.20
N LEU A 65 2.22 7.58 -29.45
CA LEU A 65 3.62 7.98 -29.59
C LEU A 65 4.40 7.75 -28.29
N SER A 66 3.86 8.17 -27.15
CA SER A 66 4.49 7.95 -25.84
C SER A 66 4.63 6.46 -25.51
N PHE A 67 3.63 5.65 -25.86
CA PHE A 67 3.71 4.19 -25.78
C PHE A 67 4.88 3.66 -26.62
N VAL A 68 4.96 3.99 -27.90
CA VAL A 68 6.03 3.52 -28.80
C VAL A 68 7.40 3.97 -28.30
N VAL A 69 7.55 5.24 -27.92
CA VAL A 69 8.81 5.79 -27.40
C VAL A 69 9.24 5.08 -26.12
N SER A 70 8.32 4.86 -25.17
CA SER A 70 8.62 4.14 -23.93
C SER A 70 9.07 2.71 -24.20
N TRP A 71 8.41 1.99 -25.10
CA TRP A 71 8.78 0.61 -25.45
C TRP A 71 10.08 0.53 -26.22
N VAL A 72 10.33 1.44 -27.16
CA VAL A 72 11.60 1.53 -27.87
C VAL A 72 12.73 1.82 -26.90
N PHE A 73 12.54 2.78 -25.99
CA PHE A 73 13.53 3.09 -24.96
C PHE A 73 13.79 1.90 -24.04
N PHE A 74 12.74 1.21 -23.59
CA PHE A 74 12.86 -0.01 -22.80
C PHE A 74 13.60 -1.13 -23.53
N LEU A 75 13.26 -1.41 -24.78
CA LEU A 75 13.92 -2.45 -25.56
C LEU A 75 15.39 -2.10 -25.85
N VAL A 76 15.68 -0.83 -26.17
CA VAL A 76 17.05 -0.38 -26.46
C VAL A 76 17.90 -0.41 -25.19
N PHE A 77 17.48 0.26 -24.13
CA PHE A 77 18.29 0.39 -22.91
C PHE A 77 18.22 -0.83 -21.99
N GLY A 78 17.09 -1.53 -21.95
CA GLY A 78 16.88 -2.68 -21.07
C GLY A 78 17.19 -4.04 -21.69
N VAL A 79 17.30 -4.15 -23.02
CA VAL A 79 17.53 -5.46 -23.67
C VAL A 79 18.68 -5.40 -24.67
N VAL A 80 18.59 -4.55 -25.69
CA VAL A 80 19.60 -4.50 -26.77
C VAL A 80 20.95 -4.06 -26.24
N LEU A 81 21.00 -2.99 -25.45
CA LEU A 81 22.24 -2.47 -24.85
C LEU A 81 22.98 -3.54 -24.03
N PRO A 82 22.37 -4.21 -23.03
CA PRO A 82 23.08 -5.23 -22.26
C PRO A 82 23.45 -6.46 -23.11
N VAL A 83 22.62 -6.88 -24.08
CA VAL A 83 22.97 -7.98 -24.99
C VAL A 83 24.19 -7.63 -25.85
N VAL A 84 24.23 -6.43 -26.44
CA VAL A 84 25.38 -5.96 -27.24
C VAL A 84 26.63 -5.89 -26.37
N MET A 85 26.53 -5.38 -25.14
CA MET A 85 27.67 -5.32 -24.22
C MET A 85 28.18 -6.71 -23.81
N LEU A 86 27.28 -7.70 -23.67
CA LEU A 86 27.67 -9.10 -23.44
C LEU A 86 28.43 -9.68 -24.65
N GLU A 87 28.03 -9.36 -25.88
CA GLU A 87 28.73 -9.83 -27.10
C GLU A 87 30.06 -9.11 -27.35
N LEU A 88 30.17 -7.82 -27.00
CA LEU A 88 31.41 -7.05 -27.14
C LEU A 88 32.50 -7.48 -26.15
N ASN A 89 32.12 -8.13 -25.04
CA ASN A 89 33.05 -8.67 -24.05
C ASN A 89 33.68 -10.03 -24.44
N ASN A 90 33.45 -10.52 -25.67
CA ASN A 90 34.05 -11.76 -26.16
C ASN A 90 35.58 -11.59 -26.35
N CYS A 91 36.34 -11.73 -25.25
CA CYS A 91 37.79 -11.73 -25.25
C CYS A 91 38.32 -13.18 -25.07
N PRO A 92 39.35 -13.62 -25.82
CA PRO A 92 39.99 -14.92 -25.60
C PRO A 92 40.70 -14.90 -24.23
N GLY A 93 40.17 -15.63 -23.24
CA GLY A 93 40.64 -15.64 -21.85
C GLY A 93 39.63 -15.11 -20.81
N CYS A 94 38.53 -14.49 -21.25
CA CYS A 94 37.45 -14.01 -20.37
C CYS A 94 36.53 -15.14 -19.84
N GLU A 95 36.68 -16.38 -20.31
CA GLU A 95 35.82 -17.53 -19.97
C GLU A 95 35.86 -17.91 -18.48
N GLU A 96 36.94 -17.60 -17.76
CA GLU A 96 37.03 -17.85 -16.32
C GLU A 96 36.26 -16.83 -15.46
N GLY A 97 35.97 -15.65 -16.02
CA GLY A 97 35.39 -14.51 -15.28
C GLY A 97 33.92 -14.20 -15.59
N GLN A 98 33.34 -14.72 -16.67
CA GLN A 98 31.95 -14.45 -17.04
C GLN A 98 31.31 -15.60 -17.85
N ILE A 99 30.33 -16.28 -17.24
CA ILE A 99 29.58 -17.36 -17.90
C ILE A 99 28.39 -16.75 -18.63
N LYS A 100 28.44 -16.73 -19.96
CA LYS A 100 27.43 -16.08 -20.83
C LYS A 100 26.01 -16.59 -20.60
N SER A 101 25.83 -17.90 -20.35
CA SER A 101 24.51 -18.48 -20.08
C SER A 101 23.88 -17.95 -18.79
N PHE A 102 24.70 -17.62 -17.78
CA PHE A 102 24.24 -17.11 -16.50
C PHE A 102 23.79 -15.65 -16.62
N GLU A 103 24.60 -14.82 -17.28
CA GLU A 103 24.28 -13.41 -17.50
C GLU A 103 23.03 -13.24 -18.38
N LEU A 104 22.83 -14.12 -19.37
CA LEU A 104 21.62 -14.11 -20.18
C LEU A 104 20.37 -14.52 -19.39
N ASP A 105 20.45 -15.51 -18.51
CA ASP A 105 19.32 -15.92 -17.66
C ASP A 105 18.87 -14.77 -16.75
N ILE A 106 19.83 -14.11 -16.07
CA ILE A 106 19.58 -12.94 -15.21
C ILE A 106 18.98 -11.79 -16.03
N LEU A 107 19.57 -11.48 -17.20
CA LEU A 107 19.07 -10.40 -18.04
C LEU A 107 17.63 -10.66 -18.49
N VAL A 108 17.32 -11.90 -18.88
CA VAL A 108 15.98 -12.28 -19.31
C VAL A 108 14.99 -12.20 -18.15
N SER A 109 15.32 -12.70 -16.95
CA SER A 109 14.43 -12.63 -15.79
C SER A 109 14.12 -11.18 -15.41
N GLN A 110 15.14 -10.34 -15.31
CA GLN A 110 14.98 -8.93 -14.94
C GLN A 110 14.23 -8.14 -16.02
N ALA A 111 14.51 -8.40 -17.30
CA ALA A 111 13.79 -7.78 -18.40
C ALA A 111 12.32 -8.19 -18.40
N LEU A 112 12.00 -9.47 -18.13
CA LEU A 112 10.61 -9.93 -18.02
C LEU A 112 9.88 -9.27 -16.85
N LEU A 113 10.53 -9.13 -15.69
CA LEU A 113 9.97 -8.43 -14.53
C LEU A 113 9.68 -6.97 -14.86
N ALA A 114 10.66 -6.24 -15.38
CA ALA A 114 10.48 -4.84 -15.75
C ALA A 114 9.45 -4.66 -16.86
N ALA A 115 9.37 -5.58 -17.83
CA ALA A 115 8.34 -5.57 -18.87
C ALA A 115 6.95 -5.80 -18.27
N ALA A 116 6.79 -6.75 -17.35
CA ALA A 116 5.53 -7.00 -16.64
C ALA A 116 5.10 -5.78 -15.81
N SER A 117 6.06 -5.15 -15.09
CA SER A 117 5.86 -3.89 -14.38
C SER A 117 5.41 -2.78 -15.31
N LEU A 118 6.14 -2.54 -16.41
CA LEU A 118 5.84 -1.50 -17.39
C LEU A 118 4.46 -1.71 -18.01
N LEU A 119 4.15 -2.92 -18.51
CA LEU A 119 2.86 -3.26 -19.10
C LEU A 119 1.70 -3.05 -18.14
N CYS A 120 1.78 -3.63 -16.94
CA CYS A 120 0.66 -3.64 -16.02
C CYS A 120 0.41 -2.25 -15.44
N LEU A 121 1.47 -1.53 -15.08
CA LEU A 121 1.36 -0.23 -14.46
C LEU A 121 0.98 0.84 -15.49
N SER A 122 1.57 0.84 -16.67
CA SER A 122 1.21 1.80 -17.72
C SER A 122 -0.23 1.61 -18.18
N HIS A 123 -0.71 0.37 -18.29
CA HIS A 123 -2.11 0.08 -18.61
C HIS A 123 -3.05 0.68 -17.57
N ASN A 124 -2.76 0.49 -16.28
CA ASN A 124 -3.57 1.03 -15.20
C ASN A 124 -3.50 2.58 -15.15
N LEU A 125 -2.33 3.17 -15.33
CA LEU A 125 -2.15 4.63 -15.35
C LEU A 125 -2.87 5.26 -16.54
N ARG A 126 -2.76 4.69 -17.74
CA ARG A 126 -3.49 5.16 -18.93
C ARG A 126 -5.00 5.10 -18.74
N LYS A 127 -5.50 4.05 -18.08
CA LYS A 127 -6.95 3.86 -17.87
C LYS A 127 -7.55 4.79 -16.82
N TYR A 128 -6.81 5.14 -15.77
CA TYR A 128 -7.36 5.87 -14.62
C TYR A 128 -6.77 7.27 -14.40
N GLY A 129 -5.56 7.55 -14.88
CA GLY A 129 -4.78 8.73 -14.48
C GLY A 129 -4.24 8.62 -13.05
N ILE A 130 -3.21 9.40 -12.71
CA ILE A 130 -2.46 9.24 -11.43
C ILE A 130 -3.36 9.43 -10.19
N ARG A 131 -4.24 10.43 -10.19
CA ARG A 131 -5.10 10.76 -9.04
C ARG A 131 -6.11 9.67 -8.72
N LYS A 132 -6.81 9.14 -9.74
CA LYS A 132 -7.78 8.04 -9.58
C LYS A 132 -7.10 6.67 -9.47
N PHE A 133 -5.86 6.55 -9.94
CA PHE A 133 -5.03 5.37 -9.75
C PHE A 133 -4.65 5.21 -8.28
N LEU A 134 -4.16 6.28 -7.65
CA LEU A 134 -3.82 6.32 -6.22
C LEU A 134 -5.04 6.40 -5.30
N PHE A 135 -6.24 6.60 -5.87
CA PHE A 135 -7.50 6.79 -5.14
C PHE A 135 -7.53 8.03 -4.22
N VAL A 136 -6.71 9.02 -4.54
CA VAL A 136 -6.66 10.32 -3.84
C VAL A 136 -7.98 11.07 -4.07
N ASP A 137 -8.46 11.13 -5.32
CA ASP A 137 -9.67 11.87 -5.76
C ASP A 137 -11.02 11.40 -5.16
N ARG A 138 -11.02 10.43 -4.25
CA ARG A 138 -12.21 9.69 -3.78
C ARG A 138 -13.09 10.47 -2.81
N TYR A 139 -12.52 11.43 -2.09
CA TYR A 139 -13.21 12.18 -1.04
C TYR A 139 -13.08 13.68 -1.33
N SER A 140 -13.55 14.17 -2.47
CA SER A 140 -13.42 15.60 -2.83
C SER A 140 -13.84 16.60 -1.74
N GLY A 141 -14.74 16.24 -0.80
CA GLY A 141 -15.06 17.05 0.38
C GLY A 141 -14.28 16.74 1.68
N HIS A 142 -13.39 15.74 1.70
CA HIS A 142 -12.44 15.45 2.78
C HIS A 142 -10.98 15.36 2.28
N MET A 143 -10.70 15.71 1.02
CA MET A 143 -9.34 15.76 0.45
C MET A 143 -8.45 16.64 1.32
N GLU A 144 -8.99 17.80 1.71
CA GLU A 144 -8.41 18.80 2.61
C GLU A 144 -8.06 18.23 4.00
N ARG A 145 -8.75 17.17 4.47
CA ARG A 145 -8.48 16.57 5.79
C ARG A 145 -7.31 15.58 5.76
N PHE A 146 -6.97 15.03 4.59
CA PHE A 146 -5.96 13.97 4.44
C PHE A 146 -4.79 14.37 3.54
N SER A 147 -4.75 15.59 3.01
CA SER A 147 -3.71 16.16 2.15
C SER A 147 -2.31 15.95 2.71
N ASP A 148 -2.03 16.43 3.93
CA ASP A 148 -0.73 16.24 4.60
C ASP A 148 -0.36 14.76 4.77
N GLN A 149 -1.32 13.91 5.15
CA GLN A 149 -1.08 12.48 5.32
C GLN A 149 -0.76 11.79 3.98
N TYR A 150 -1.39 12.21 2.89
CA TYR A 150 -1.11 11.72 1.54
C TYR A 150 0.25 12.20 1.03
N HIS A 151 0.55 13.48 1.19
CA HIS A 151 1.85 14.07 0.87
C HIS A 151 2.97 13.27 1.54
N LYS A 152 2.87 13.10 2.86
CA LYS A 152 3.84 12.36 3.66
C LYS A 152 4.02 10.94 3.16
N LYS A 153 2.92 10.25 2.82
CA LYS A 153 2.98 8.86 2.35
C LYS A 153 3.58 8.70 0.96
N ILE A 154 3.33 9.66 0.06
CA ILE A 154 3.94 9.72 -1.27
C ILE A 154 5.45 9.95 -1.13
N SER A 155 5.85 10.97 -0.35
CA SER A 155 7.25 11.30 -0.08
C SER A 155 8.00 10.13 0.56
N ASP A 156 7.41 9.50 1.57
CA ASP A 156 7.97 8.29 2.22
C ASP A 156 8.16 7.14 1.23
N SER A 157 7.25 6.97 0.27
CA SER A 157 7.34 5.88 -0.71
C SER A 157 8.44 6.15 -1.75
N VAL A 158 8.62 7.39 -2.20
CA VAL A 158 9.75 7.77 -3.06
C VAL A 158 11.08 7.59 -2.31
N ARG A 159 11.13 8.00 -1.05
CA ARG A 159 12.31 7.78 -0.19
C ARG A 159 12.60 6.29 -0.01
N LEU A 160 11.56 5.46 0.16
CA LEU A 160 11.69 4.01 0.23
C LEU A 160 12.29 3.43 -1.06
N LEU A 161 11.88 3.91 -2.23
CA LEU A 161 12.46 3.50 -3.51
C LEU A 161 13.96 3.84 -3.57
N VAL A 162 14.33 5.08 -3.24
CA VAL A 162 15.74 5.51 -3.23
C VAL A 162 16.56 4.69 -2.23
N LEU A 163 16.01 4.44 -1.04
CA LEU A 163 16.66 3.66 0.00
C LEU A 163 16.99 2.22 -0.43
N TRP A 164 16.16 1.61 -1.28
CA TRP A 164 16.41 0.26 -1.79
C TRP A 164 17.25 0.24 -3.08
N VAL A 165 17.05 1.19 -3.98
CA VAL A 165 17.83 1.27 -5.23
C VAL A 165 19.30 1.61 -4.95
N LEU A 166 19.57 2.52 -4.01
CA LEU A 166 20.92 2.98 -3.69
C LEU A 166 21.89 1.84 -3.27
N PRO A 167 21.58 0.98 -2.28
CA PRO A 167 22.46 -0.12 -1.91
C PRO A 167 22.61 -1.15 -3.04
N CYS A 168 21.55 -1.44 -3.79
CA CYS A 168 21.60 -2.34 -4.93
C CYS A 168 22.54 -1.80 -6.02
N PHE A 169 22.48 -0.51 -6.31
CA PHE A 169 23.39 0.19 -7.22
C PHE A 169 24.84 0.14 -6.74
N LEU A 170 25.09 0.40 -5.45
CA LEU A 170 26.43 0.35 -4.86
C LEU A 170 27.02 -1.06 -4.93
N LEU A 171 26.23 -2.10 -4.62
CA LEU A 171 26.66 -3.49 -4.70
C LEU A 171 27.01 -3.89 -6.15
N LYS A 172 26.18 -3.53 -7.12
CA LYS A 172 26.45 -3.79 -8.54
C LYS A 172 27.70 -3.06 -9.02
N THR A 173 27.87 -1.80 -8.62
CA THR A 173 29.05 -0.98 -8.97
C THR A 173 30.32 -1.55 -8.36
N ALA A 174 30.30 -1.94 -7.08
CA ALA A 174 31.45 -2.53 -6.41
C ALA A 174 31.88 -3.84 -7.08
N ARG A 175 30.92 -4.71 -7.44
CA ARG A 175 31.19 -5.96 -8.18
C ARG A 175 31.86 -5.67 -9.52
N GLU A 176 31.33 -4.70 -10.27
CA GLU A 176 31.85 -4.39 -11.60
C GLU A 176 33.25 -3.76 -11.54
N ILE A 177 33.54 -2.94 -10.52
CA ILE A 177 34.90 -2.43 -10.24
C ILE A 177 35.86 -3.61 -9.96
N ILE A 178 35.45 -4.57 -9.13
CA ILE A 178 36.25 -5.78 -8.86
C ILE A 178 36.53 -6.54 -10.17
N ARG A 179 35.53 -6.69 -11.04
CA ARG A 179 35.69 -7.34 -12.34
C ARG A 179 36.76 -6.65 -13.20
N ILE A 180 36.73 -5.32 -13.31
CA ILE A 180 37.74 -4.56 -14.06
C ILE A 180 39.15 -4.76 -13.48
N LEU A 181 39.28 -4.82 -12.15
CA LEU A 181 40.57 -4.97 -11.47
C LEU A 181 41.19 -6.36 -11.68
N TYR A 182 40.38 -7.42 -11.70
CA TYR A 182 40.87 -8.80 -11.82
C TYR A 182 41.01 -9.27 -13.28
N VAL A 183 40.16 -8.79 -14.20
CA VAL A 183 40.21 -9.20 -15.61
C VAL A 183 41.03 -8.19 -16.42
N HIS A 184 42.29 -8.53 -16.71
CA HIS A 184 43.20 -7.67 -17.49
C HIS A 184 42.66 -7.45 -18.93
N HIS A 185 42.14 -6.25 -19.20
CA HIS A 185 41.75 -5.81 -20.54
C HIS A 185 42.88 -4.98 -21.18
N GLU A 186 43.01 -5.07 -22.51
CA GLU A 186 44.01 -4.32 -23.28
C GLU A 186 43.85 -2.80 -23.19
N SER A 187 42.63 -2.30 -22.91
CA SER A 187 42.40 -0.88 -22.62
C SER A 187 41.42 -0.66 -21.46
N TRP A 188 41.89 0.08 -20.45
CA TRP A 188 41.12 0.38 -19.23
C TRP A 188 39.87 1.23 -19.50
N TRP A 189 39.95 2.17 -20.46
CA TRP A 189 38.83 3.06 -20.82
C TRP A 189 37.67 2.33 -21.50
N GLN A 190 37.94 1.34 -22.36
CA GLN A 190 36.86 0.57 -23.01
C GLN A 190 36.16 -0.33 -22.00
N SER A 191 36.91 -0.99 -21.11
CA SER A 191 36.34 -1.81 -20.04
C SER A 191 35.45 -0.97 -19.10
N ALA A 192 35.93 0.21 -18.68
CA ALA A 192 35.16 1.14 -17.87
C ALA A 192 33.86 1.62 -18.56
N ALA A 193 33.92 1.91 -19.87
CA ALA A 193 32.74 2.32 -20.63
C ALA A 193 31.69 1.21 -20.73
N ILE A 194 32.11 -0.04 -20.98
CA ILE A 194 31.22 -1.21 -21.06
C ILE A 194 30.57 -1.48 -19.71
N SER A 195 31.36 -1.45 -18.63
CA SER A 195 30.87 -1.61 -17.27
C SER A 195 29.85 -0.53 -16.87
N LEU A 196 30.09 0.73 -17.22
CA LEU A 196 29.13 1.81 -16.99
C LEU A 196 27.82 1.61 -17.78
N ALA A 197 27.91 1.15 -19.03
CA ALA A 197 26.75 0.81 -19.84
C ALA A 197 25.94 -0.34 -19.23
N PHE A 198 26.62 -1.37 -18.70
CA PHE A 198 25.96 -2.50 -18.05
C PHE A 198 25.29 -2.10 -16.72
N ILE A 199 25.98 -1.32 -15.89
CA ILE A 199 25.42 -0.80 -14.63
C ILE A 199 24.20 0.09 -14.90
N SER A 200 24.29 1.00 -15.88
CA SER A 200 23.18 1.90 -16.20
C SER A 200 21.95 1.15 -16.74
N SER A 201 22.15 0.18 -17.64
CA SER A 201 21.10 -0.73 -18.12
C SER A 201 20.45 -1.49 -16.96
N TRP A 202 21.24 -2.15 -16.13
CA TRP A 202 20.77 -2.94 -14.99
C TRP A 202 19.99 -2.08 -13.98
N THR A 203 20.49 -0.89 -13.69
CA THR A 203 19.86 0.07 -12.78
C THR A 203 18.51 0.53 -13.34
N TYR A 204 18.45 0.82 -14.63
CA TYR A 204 17.20 1.23 -15.29
C TYR A 204 16.11 0.15 -15.17
N ILE A 205 16.42 -1.10 -15.49
CA ILE A 205 15.49 -2.24 -15.36
C ILE A 205 15.05 -2.43 -13.90
N THR A 206 16.01 -2.38 -12.97
CA THR A 206 15.77 -2.52 -11.52
C THR A 206 14.86 -1.42 -10.99
N VAL A 207 15.07 -0.16 -11.40
CA VAL A 207 14.26 0.98 -10.98
C VAL A 207 12.83 0.86 -11.53
N ILE A 208 12.64 0.39 -12.77
CA ILE A 208 11.30 0.11 -13.31
C ILE A 208 10.58 -0.93 -12.47
N PHE A 209 11.22 -2.07 -12.23
CA PHE A 209 10.64 -3.14 -11.43
C PHE A 209 10.27 -2.66 -10.02
N LEU A 210 11.23 -2.11 -9.28
CA LEU A 210 11.01 -1.65 -7.90
C LEU A 210 10.01 -0.49 -7.81
N SER A 211 9.95 0.39 -8.82
CA SER A 211 8.96 1.47 -8.85
C SER A 211 7.53 0.93 -8.91
N ALA A 212 7.29 -0.18 -9.62
CA ALA A 212 5.95 -0.78 -9.67
C ALA A 212 5.58 -1.41 -8.31
N SER A 213 6.49 -2.13 -7.67
CA SER A 213 6.28 -2.70 -6.33
C SER A 213 6.08 -1.61 -5.27
N VAL A 214 6.86 -0.52 -5.31
CA VAL A 214 6.69 0.64 -4.42
C VAL A 214 5.36 1.36 -4.68
N LEU A 215 4.90 1.48 -5.92
CA LEU A 215 3.60 2.08 -6.21
C LEU A 215 2.44 1.24 -5.68
N PHE A 216 2.52 -0.09 -5.78
CA PHE A 216 1.54 -0.96 -5.13
C PHE A 216 1.58 -0.79 -3.60
N HIS A 217 2.77 -0.72 -3.02
CA HIS A 217 2.95 -0.44 -1.59
C HIS A 217 2.36 0.93 -1.19
N LEU A 218 2.55 1.97 -2.01
CA LEU A 218 1.96 3.30 -1.81
C LEU A 218 0.43 3.25 -1.86
N VAL A 219 -0.16 2.61 -2.86
CA VAL A 219 -1.62 2.47 -2.97
C VAL A 219 -2.21 1.79 -1.74
N CYS A 220 -1.60 0.68 -1.29
CA CYS A 220 -2.03 -0.01 -0.07
C CYS A 220 -1.87 0.88 1.17
N SER A 221 -0.75 1.58 1.26
CA SER A 221 -0.43 2.52 2.33
C SER A 221 -1.44 3.67 2.44
N LEU A 222 -1.90 4.21 1.31
CA LEU A 222 -2.95 5.24 1.30
C LEU A 222 -4.28 4.67 1.80
N GLN A 223 -4.59 3.40 1.52
CA GLN A 223 -5.80 2.78 2.08
C GLN A 223 -5.74 2.56 3.59
N ILE A 224 -4.56 2.40 4.19
CA ILE A 224 -4.43 2.28 5.65
C ILE A 224 -5.00 3.50 6.36
N ILE A 225 -4.77 4.71 5.81
CA ILE A 225 -5.30 5.97 6.36
C ILE A 225 -6.83 5.90 6.48
N HIS A 226 -7.51 5.37 5.46
CA HIS A 226 -8.98 5.25 5.46
C HIS A 226 -9.50 4.23 6.46
N PHE A 227 -8.78 3.11 6.66
CA PHE A 227 -9.14 2.15 7.69
C PHE A 227 -8.92 2.71 9.10
N ASP A 228 -7.85 3.46 9.31
CA ASP A 228 -7.59 4.11 10.60
C ASP A 228 -8.64 5.20 10.90
N ASP A 229 -9.10 5.96 9.90
CA ASP A 229 -10.20 6.91 10.07
C ASP A 229 -11.55 6.21 10.33
N TYR A 230 -11.82 5.10 9.65
CA TYR A 230 -13.02 4.28 9.92
C TYR A 230 -13.06 3.76 11.35
N VAL A 231 -11.92 3.35 11.92
CA VAL A 231 -11.85 2.93 13.33
C VAL A 231 -12.19 4.09 14.27
N LYS A 232 -11.71 5.31 14.00
CA LYS A 232 -12.08 6.49 14.79
C LYS A 232 -13.56 6.85 14.60
N PHE A 233 -14.08 6.68 13.40
CA PHE A 233 -15.49 6.91 13.06
C PHE A 233 -16.41 5.93 13.79
N LEU A 234 -16.01 4.66 13.90
CA LEU A 234 -16.70 3.62 14.66
C LEU A 234 -16.87 3.98 16.14
N GLU A 235 -15.89 4.63 16.76
CA GLU A 235 -15.98 5.04 18.17
C GLU A 235 -16.87 6.29 18.37
N ARG A 236 -17.02 7.13 17.34
CA ARG A 236 -17.72 8.42 17.42
C ARG A 236 -19.18 8.35 16.98
N GLU A 237 -19.51 7.51 16.01
CA GLU A 237 -20.84 7.46 15.40
C GLU A 237 -21.76 6.42 16.06
N PRO A 238 -22.97 6.82 16.51
CA PRO A 238 -23.95 5.89 17.07
C PRO A 238 -24.72 5.12 15.98
N ASN A 239 -24.73 5.61 14.73
CA ASN A 239 -25.57 5.09 13.66
C ASN A 239 -24.95 3.87 12.96
N CYS A 240 -25.36 2.67 13.38
CA CYS A 240 -24.85 1.39 12.85
C CYS A 240 -25.02 1.23 11.33
N PHE A 241 -26.07 1.79 10.73
CA PHE A 241 -26.29 1.72 9.29
C PHE A 241 -25.20 2.46 8.49
N VAL A 242 -24.82 3.65 8.95
CA VAL A 242 -23.77 4.47 8.30
C VAL A 242 -22.41 3.75 8.40
N LEU A 243 -22.14 3.10 9.53
CA LEU A 243 -20.93 2.29 9.73
C LEU A 243 -20.85 1.11 8.76
N ILE A 244 -21.95 0.38 8.55
CA ILE A 244 -22.00 -0.70 7.56
C ILE A 244 -21.75 -0.16 6.15
N GLN A 245 -22.40 0.95 5.79
CA GLN A 245 -22.27 1.55 4.47
C GLN A 245 -20.81 1.96 4.19
N GLU A 246 -20.13 2.58 5.15
CA GLU A 246 -18.72 2.95 5.00
C GLU A 246 -17.80 1.72 4.96
N HIS A 247 -18.06 0.69 5.75
CA HIS A 247 -17.31 -0.56 5.68
C HIS A 247 -17.45 -1.28 4.33
N VAL A 248 -18.67 -1.36 3.78
CA VAL A 248 -18.94 -1.91 2.44
C VAL A 248 -18.16 -1.13 1.38
N ARG A 249 -18.15 0.20 1.48
CA ARG A 249 -17.40 1.09 0.58
C ARG A 249 -15.90 0.81 0.66
N LEU A 250 -15.31 0.74 1.86
CA LEU A 250 -13.89 0.42 2.05
C LEU A 250 -13.53 -0.94 1.43
N ARG A 251 -14.34 -1.97 1.67
CA ARG A 251 -14.15 -3.30 1.08
C ARG A 251 -14.22 -3.29 -0.45
N TYR A 252 -15.21 -2.60 -1.02
CA TYR A 252 -15.34 -2.45 -2.47
C TYR A 252 -14.07 -1.88 -3.08
N TYR A 253 -13.48 -0.88 -2.43
CA TYR A 253 -12.26 -0.25 -2.89
C TYR A 253 -11.01 -1.11 -2.74
N LEU A 254 -10.90 -1.87 -1.66
CA LEU A 254 -9.82 -2.84 -1.50
C LEU A 254 -9.90 -3.93 -2.58
N SER A 255 -11.11 -4.40 -2.90
CA SER A 255 -11.35 -5.31 -4.02
C SER A 255 -10.97 -4.69 -5.36
N LYS A 256 -11.30 -3.40 -5.57
CA LYS A 256 -10.91 -2.67 -6.78
C LYS A 256 -9.40 -2.51 -6.93
N ILE A 257 -8.67 -2.28 -5.84
CA ILE A 257 -7.20 -2.24 -5.83
C ILE A 257 -6.64 -3.62 -6.17
N SER A 258 -7.08 -4.65 -5.46
CA SER A 258 -6.73 -6.05 -5.73
C SER A 258 -6.91 -6.37 -7.22
N HIS A 259 -8.07 -6.06 -7.79
CA HIS A 259 -8.36 -6.34 -9.20
C HIS A 259 -7.40 -5.61 -10.16
N ARG A 260 -7.06 -4.35 -9.88
CA ARG A 260 -6.16 -3.54 -10.74
C ARG A 260 -4.74 -4.10 -10.79
N PHE A 261 -4.24 -4.62 -9.66
CA PHE A 261 -2.88 -5.13 -9.53
C PHE A 261 -2.77 -6.65 -9.60
N ARG A 262 -3.89 -7.38 -9.70
CA ARG A 262 -3.91 -8.85 -9.67
C ARG A 262 -3.00 -9.50 -10.71
N ILE A 263 -3.03 -9.00 -11.95
CA ILE A 263 -2.20 -9.55 -13.03
C ILE A 263 -0.73 -9.24 -12.76
N TYR A 264 -0.43 -8.02 -12.32
CA TYR A 264 0.93 -7.60 -11.95
C TYR A 264 1.51 -8.51 -10.86
N LEU A 265 0.81 -8.65 -9.73
CA LEU A 265 1.27 -9.48 -8.61
C LEU A 265 1.45 -10.95 -9.02
N LEU A 266 0.55 -11.49 -9.85
CA LEU A 266 0.71 -12.85 -10.37
C LEU A 266 1.96 -12.99 -11.23
N LEU A 267 2.18 -12.07 -12.18
CA LEU A 267 3.35 -12.10 -13.05
C LEU A 267 4.65 -11.90 -12.26
N GLU A 268 4.66 -10.98 -11.29
CA GLU A 268 5.78 -10.75 -10.38
C GLU A 268 6.15 -12.05 -9.66
N PHE A 269 5.22 -12.70 -8.96
CA PHE A 269 5.50 -13.95 -8.26
C PHE A 269 5.90 -15.08 -9.21
N LEU A 270 5.22 -15.20 -10.36
CA LEU A 270 5.52 -16.26 -11.32
C LEU A 270 6.93 -16.12 -11.90
N ILE A 271 7.31 -14.91 -12.31
CA ILE A 271 8.62 -14.67 -12.90
C ILE A 271 9.72 -14.86 -11.86
N VAL A 272 9.56 -14.34 -10.63
CA VAL A 272 10.55 -14.53 -9.55
C VAL A 272 10.70 -16.00 -9.15
N ILE A 273 9.60 -16.75 -9.10
CA ILE A 273 9.69 -18.20 -8.83
C ILE A 273 10.46 -18.89 -9.95
N VAL A 274 10.11 -18.64 -11.21
CA VAL A 274 10.78 -19.26 -12.35
C VAL A 274 12.26 -18.88 -12.42
N SER A 275 12.61 -17.60 -12.22
CA SER A 275 14.00 -17.12 -12.22
C SER A 275 14.83 -17.77 -11.12
N HIS A 276 14.30 -17.88 -9.91
CA HIS A 276 14.99 -18.55 -8.80
C HIS A 276 15.18 -20.05 -9.06
N PHE A 277 14.18 -20.73 -9.63
CA PHE A 277 14.30 -22.13 -10.03
C PHE A 277 15.36 -22.32 -11.14
N MET A 278 15.38 -21.45 -12.14
CA MET A 278 16.38 -21.46 -13.22
C MET A 278 17.78 -21.21 -12.68
N THR A 279 17.93 -20.21 -11.81
CA THR A 279 19.20 -19.90 -11.13
C THR A 279 19.69 -21.11 -10.31
N LEU A 280 18.81 -21.77 -9.55
CA LEU A 280 19.15 -22.95 -8.76
C LEU A 280 19.55 -24.12 -9.66
N PHE A 281 18.84 -24.34 -10.76
CA PHE A 281 19.15 -25.37 -11.74
C PHE A 281 20.52 -25.14 -12.40
N LEU A 282 20.78 -23.93 -12.89
CA LEU A 282 22.06 -23.54 -13.50
C LEU A 282 23.22 -23.67 -12.52
N THR A 283 23.04 -23.18 -11.29
CA THR A 283 24.06 -23.24 -10.22
C THR A 283 24.35 -24.67 -9.78
N THR A 284 23.35 -25.56 -9.81
CA THR A 284 23.50 -26.97 -9.41
C THR A 284 24.05 -27.85 -10.52
N GLY A 285 23.65 -27.59 -11.77
CA GLY A 285 24.09 -28.35 -12.95
C GLY A 285 25.48 -27.96 -13.47
N TYR A 286 26.01 -26.81 -13.06
CA TYR A 286 27.34 -26.37 -13.48
C TYR A 286 28.44 -27.12 -12.73
N THR A 287 29.31 -27.80 -13.48
CA THR A 287 30.43 -28.61 -12.94
C THR A 287 31.71 -27.81 -12.70
N GLY A 288 31.77 -26.54 -13.13
CA GLY A 288 32.92 -25.66 -12.91
C GLY A 288 32.88 -24.93 -11.57
N LEU A 289 33.98 -24.26 -11.22
CA LEU A 289 34.04 -23.41 -10.03
C LEU A 289 33.19 -22.14 -10.24
N ILE A 290 32.29 -21.86 -9.30
CA ILE A 290 31.51 -20.62 -9.28
C ILE A 290 32.31 -19.57 -8.50
N THR A 291 32.97 -18.68 -9.22
CA THR A 291 33.73 -17.57 -8.64
C THR A 291 32.80 -16.50 -8.08
N TYR A 292 33.33 -15.66 -7.18
CA TYR A 292 32.61 -14.50 -6.61
C TYR A 292 32.04 -13.56 -7.68
N ILE A 293 32.71 -13.43 -8.82
CA ILE A 293 32.29 -12.57 -9.94
C ILE A 293 31.02 -13.13 -10.61
N ASN A 294 30.99 -14.44 -10.88
CA ASN A 294 29.86 -15.11 -11.53
C ASN A 294 28.65 -15.25 -10.60
N GLY A 295 28.86 -15.75 -9.38
CA GLY A 295 27.75 -15.95 -8.44
C GLY A 295 27.25 -14.67 -7.77
N GLY A 296 28.07 -13.62 -7.73
CA GLY A 296 27.70 -12.31 -7.19
C GLY A 296 26.55 -11.66 -7.96
N ASP A 297 26.44 -11.85 -9.27
CA ASP A 297 25.34 -11.27 -10.04
C ASP A 297 24.00 -11.94 -9.74
N PHE A 298 24.00 -13.27 -9.65
CA PHE A 298 22.82 -14.01 -9.21
C PHE A 298 22.37 -13.57 -7.82
N ALA A 299 23.31 -13.41 -6.89
CA ALA A 299 22.99 -12.96 -5.54
C ALA A 299 22.38 -11.55 -5.54
N VAL A 300 22.98 -10.59 -6.28
CA VAL A 300 22.46 -9.22 -6.34
C VAL A 300 21.10 -9.17 -7.05
N SER A 301 20.92 -9.90 -8.16
CA SER A 301 19.61 -9.99 -8.84
C SER A 301 18.54 -10.62 -7.96
N SER A 302 18.83 -11.76 -7.35
CA SER A 302 17.89 -12.45 -6.45
C SER A 302 17.47 -11.55 -5.29
N VAL A 303 18.41 -10.82 -4.67
CA VAL A 303 18.09 -9.87 -3.60
C VAL A 303 17.13 -8.78 -4.09
N VAL A 304 17.35 -8.21 -5.28
CA VAL A 304 16.45 -7.20 -5.86
C VAL A 304 15.05 -7.78 -6.09
N GLU A 305 14.95 -8.96 -6.70
CA GLU A 305 13.70 -9.66 -6.99
C GLU A 305 12.90 -9.92 -5.69
N VAL A 306 13.57 -10.45 -4.68
CA VAL A 306 13.02 -10.71 -3.34
C VAL A 306 12.55 -9.42 -2.66
N VAL A 307 13.32 -8.33 -2.73
CA VAL A 307 12.94 -7.04 -2.15
C VAL A 307 11.63 -6.54 -2.78
N GLY A 308 11.48 -6.62 -4.11
CA GLY A 308 10.23 -6.25 -4.78
C GLY A 308 9.03 -7.05 -4.29
N VAL A 309 9.18 -8.38 -4.24
CA VAL A 309 8.17 -9.32 -3.74
C VAL A 309 7.78 -9.04 -2.29
N ILE A 310 8.76 -8.85 -1.40
CA ILE A 310 8.52 -8.54 0.01
C ILE A 310 7.79 -7.20 0.16
N LEU A 311 8.17 -6.17 -0.59
CA LEU A 311 7.50 -4.86 -0.54
C LEU A 311 6.02 -5.00 -0.90
N CYS A 312 5.70 -5.74 -1.97
CA CYS A 312 4.33 -6.01 -2.38
C CYS A 312 3.57 -6.81 -1.34
N LEU A 313 4.12 -7.94 -0.91
CA LEU A 313 3.50 -8.83 0.05
C LEU A 313 3.26 -8.16 1.41
N ASN A 314 4.27 -7.48 1.96
CA ASN A 314 4.16 -6.79 3.24
C ASN A 314 3.07 -5.71 3.18
N ALA A 315 2.99 -4.95 2.09
CA ALA A 315 1.90 -4.00 1.89
C ALA A 315 0.52 -4.68 1.93
N ALA A 316 0.37 -5.78 1.19
CA ALA A 316 -0.86 -6.54 1.10
C ALA A 316 -1.27 -7.19 2.43
N ALA A 317 -0.34 -7.82 3.15
CA ALA A 317 -0.66 -8.39 4.47
C ALA A 317 -0.92 -7.32 5.53
N LYS A 318 -0.22 -6.18 5.48
CA LYS A 318 -0.45 -5.08 6.43
C LYS A 318 -1.86 -4.53 6.29
N ILE A 319 -2.33 -4.28 5.07
CA ILE A 319 -3.71 -3.80 4.83
C ILE A 319 -4.74 -4.89 5.13
N SER A 320 -4.47 -6.16 4.76
CA SER A 320 -5.37 -7.28 5.08
C SER A 320 -5.53 -7.48 6.58
N HIS A 321 -4.44 -7.46 7.33
CA HIS A 321 -4.49 -7.56 8.79
C HIS A 321 -5.25 -6.40 9.43
N ARG A 322 -5.05 -5.17 8.94
CA ARG A 322 -5.81 -4.00 9.43
C ARG A 322 -7.31 -4.16 9.15
N ALA A 323 -7.68 -4.62 7.96
CA ALA A 323 -9.07 -4.85 7.58
C ALA A 323 -9.72 -5.99 8.39
N GLN A 324 -9.00 -7.08 8.66
CA GLN A 324 -9.48 -8.19 9.49
C GLN A 324 -9.63 -7.79 10.97
N GLY A 325 -8.77 -6.89 11.46
CA GLY A 325 -8.81 -6.41 12.84
C GLY A 325 -10.01 -5.54 13.20
N ILE A 326 -10.79 -5.07 12.23
CA ILE A 326 -11.97 -4.22 12.47
C ILE A 326 -13.02 -4.95 13.31
N GLY A 327 -13.24 -6.25 13.05
CA GLY A 327 -14.23 -7.04 13.77
C GLY A 327 -13.96 -7.08 15.27
N SER A 328 -12.71 -7.30 15.69
CA SER A 328 -12.36 -7.35 17.11
C SER A 328 -12.45 -5.98 17.79
N ILE A 329 -12.09 -4.90 17.08
CA ILE A 329 -12.26 -3.53 17.58
C ILE A 329 -13.75 -3.22 17.77
N ALA A 330 -14.60 -3.58 16.81
CA ALA A 330 -16.05 -3.41 16.92
C ALA A 330 -16.65 -4.22 18.07
N SER A 331 -16.20 -5.45 18.29
CA SER A 331 -16.61 -6.25 19.46
C SER A 331 -16.24 -5.57 20.77
N ARG A 332 -15.00 -5.04 20.88
CA ARG A 332 -14.55 -4.29 22.06
C ARG A 332 -15.40 -3.05 22.28
N TRP A 333 -15.68 -2.29 21.23
CA TRP A 333 -16.56 -1.12 21.29
C TRP A 333 -17.97 -1.47 21.76
N HIS A 334 -18.59 -2.50 21.19
CA HIS A 334 -19.93 -2.96 21.61
C HIS A 334 -19.95 -3.42 23.07
N ALA A 335 -18.92 -4.14 23.51
CA ALA A 335 -18.78 -4.57 24.90
C ALA A 335 -18.69 -3.36 25.85
N MET A 336 -17.81 -2.40 25.55
CA MET A 336 -17.68 -1.17 26.35
C MET A 336 -18.98 -0.38 26.40
N ALA A 337 -19.66 -0.19 25.25
CA ALA A 337 -20.92 0.53 25.16
C ALA A 337 -22.06 -0.16 25.92
N THR A 338 -22.01 -1.50 26.06
CA THR A 338 -23.01 -2.27 26.80
C THR A 338 -22.72 -2.25 28.30
N CYS A 339 -21.48 -2.50 28.72
CA CYS A 339 -21.12 -2.56 30.13
C CYS A 339 -21.21 -1.19 30.83
N THR A 340 -20.80 -0.10 30.18
CA THR A 340 -20.86 1.26 30.77
C THR A 340 -22.28 1.81 30.89
N SER A 341 -23.22 1.29 30.11
CA SER A 341 -24.60 1.77 30.12
C SER A 341 -25.41 1.35 31.35
N GLY A 342 -25.00 0.29 32.07
CA GLY A 342 -25.66 -0.19 33.29
C GLY A 342 -25.35 0.63 34.55
N GLU A 343 -24.16 1.24 34.63
CA GLU A 343 -23.75 2.06 35.80
C GLU A 343 -24.44 3.43 35.82
N ALA A 344 -24.72 4.01 34.64
CA ALA A 344 -25.38 5.31 34.53
C ALA A 344 -26.85 5.31 34.98
N SER A 345 -27.54 4.17 34.86
CA SER A 345 -28.91 3.99 35.38
C SER A 345 -28.98 3.80 36.90
N GLN A 346 -27.91 3.29 37.53
CA GLN A 346 -27.86 3.16 38.99
C GLN A 346 -27.44 4.46 39.69
N MET A 347 -26.57 5.28 39.07
CA MET A 347 -26.06 6.51 39.69
C MET A 347 -27.03 7.71 39.62
N ARG A 348 -28.02 7.69 38.70
CA ARG A 348 -29.03 8.77 38.60
C ARG A 348 -30.25 8.56 39.54
N ASN A 349 -30.45 7.35 40.06
CA ASN A 349 -31.54 7.07 41.00
C ASN A 349 -31.15 7.25 42.49
N SER A 350 -29.93 7.68 42.79
CA SER A 350 -29.46 7.91 44.17
C SER A 350 -29.14 9.38 44.49
N THR A 351 -29.45 10.34 43.61
CA THR A 351 -29.18 11.76 43.85
C THR A 351 -30.43 12.63 43.74
N SER A 352 -31.28 12.54 44.75
CA SER A 352 -32.22 13.61 45.10
C SER A 352 -32.08 13.99 46.58
N MET A 353 -31.04 14.77 46.90
CA MET A 353 -31.13 15.90 47.83
C MET A 353 -29.76 16.54 48.05
N SER A 354 -29.79 17.88 48.08
CA SER A 354 -28.75 18.81 48.53
C SER A 354 -27.69 19.25 47.51
N SER A 355 -27.91 20.51 47.13
CA SER A 355 -27.04 21.52 46.53
C SER A 355 -25.53 21.47 46.82
N LEU A 356 -24.83 21.92 45.76
CA LEU A 356 -23.67 22.81 45.72
C LEU A 356 -22.26 22.23 45.90
N GLU A 357 -21.43 22.70 44.97
CA GLU A 357 -19.99 22.92 45.02
C GLU A 357 -19.03 21.90 44.37
N ALA A 358 -18.16 22.49 43.56
CA ALA A 358 -17.19 21.86 42.69
C ALA A 358 -15.99 21.31 43.47
N ALA A 359 -15.41 20.19 43.02
CA ALA A 359 -13.97 20.03 42.80
C ALA A 359 -13.60 18.59 42.40
N ASN A 360 -12.89 18.50 41.28
CA ASN A 360 -11.74 17.65 40.98
C ASN A 360 -11.43 16.35 41.76
N ARG A 361 -10.96 15.39 40.94
CA ARG A 361 -9.87 14.42 41.15
C ARG A 361 -10.20 13.06 41.79
N SER A 362 -10.15 12.05 40.92
CA SER A 362 -9.35 10.81 41.04
C SER A 362 -9.22 10.19 42.44
N SER A 363 -9.79 8.99 42.61
CA SER A 363 -9.06 7.77 43.02
C SER A 363 -10.02 6.74 43.65
N THR A 364 -9.66 5.47 43.44
CA THR A 364 -9.82 4.33 44.36
C THR A 364 -11.19 3.68 44.53
N LEU A 365 -11.25 2.47 43.96
CA LEU A 365 -12.01 1.32 44.46
C LEU A 365 -11.95 1.24 46.00
N TYR A 366 -13.10 1.39 46.65
CA TYR A 366 -13.27 1.00 48.04
C TYR A 366 -14.59 0.21 48.15
N MET A 367 -14.46 -1.11 48.07
CA MET A 367 -15.50 -2.06 48.47
C MET A 367 -15.60 -2.03 49.99
N ASN A 368 -16.72 -1.61 50.54
CA ASN A 368 -17.02 -1.82 51.95
C ASN A 368 -18.40 -2.47 52.07
N PHE A 369 -18.41 -3.71 52.56
CA PHE A 369 -19.60 -4.44 52.97
C PHE A 369 -20.06 -3.89 54.31
N SER A 370 -21.33 -3.49 54.41
CA SER A 370 -22.01 -3.31 55.69
C SER A 370 -23.46 -3.73 55.55
N GLU A 371 -23.78 -4.86 56.17
CA GLU A 371 -25.15 -5.32 56.43
C GLU A 371 -25.85 -4.30 57.34
N SER A 372 -27.04 -3.85 56.94
CA SER A 372 -28.03 -3.33 57.87
C SER A 372 -29.42 -3.45 57.25
N ASP A 373 -30.22 -4.36 57.81
CA ASP A 373 -31.63 -4.56 57.51
C ASP A 373 -32.45 -3.30 57.86
N LEU A 374 -33.09 -2.71 56.86
CA LEU A 374 -34.28 -1.90 57.04
C LEU A 374 -35.14 -2.00 55.79
N GLU A 375 -36.33 -2.59 55.94
CA GLU A 375 -37.39 -2.59 54.92
C GLU A 375 -37.65 -1.16 54.43
N SER A 376 -37.24 -0.86 53.20
CA SER A 376 -37.69 0.34 52.49
C SER A 376 -38.36 -0.10 51.20
N LEU A 377 -39.63 0.26 51.13
CA LEU A 377 -40.61 -0.08 50.13
C LEU A 377 -40.06 0.17 48.71
N ASP A 378 -39.95 -0.93 47.97
CA ASP A 378 -39.52 -0.98 46.58
C ASP A 378 -40.47 -0.18 45.70
N PHE A 379 -40.09 1.06 45.38
CA PHE A 379 -40.63 1.75 44.20
C PHE A 379 -39.53 1.71 43.13
N VAL A 380 -39.31 0.53 42.56
CA VAL A 380 -38.71 0.43 41.21
C VAL A 380 -39.57 1.31 40.33
N THR A 381 -39.08 2.51 40.01
CA THR A 381 -39.62 3.25 38.88
C THR A 381 -39.22 2.44 37.66
N GLU A 382 -40.11 1.53 37.27
CA GLU A 382 -39.94 0.66 36.13
C GLU A 382 -39.55 1.56 34.93
N PRO A 383 -38.44 1.29 34.23
CA PRO A 383 -38.09 2.07 33.06
C PRO A 383 -39.28 1.98 32.10
N THR A 384 -39.96 3.10 31.86
CA THR A 384 -41.10 3.20 30.93
C THR A 384 -40.82 2.31 29.72
N ASN A 385 -41.73 1.40 29.36
CA ASN A 385 -41.53 0.37 28.31
C ASN A 385 -40.83 0.88 27.03
N THR A 386 -41.00 2.16 26.69
CA THR A 386 -40.34 2.87 25.59
C THR A 386 -38.82 3.05 25.75
N GLN A 387 -38.32 3.36 26.97
CA GLN A 387 -36.88 3.48 27.26
C GLN A 387 -36.19 2.11 27.19
N LEU A 388 -36.79 1.07 27.77
CA LEU A 388 -36.28 -0.29 27.69
C LEU A 388 -36.26 -0.80 26.23
N ALA A 389 -37.32 -0.54 25.46
CA ALA A 389 -37.39 -0.89 24.05
C ALA A 389 -36.33 -0.17 23.20
N SER A 390 -36.07 1.12 23.46
CA SER A 390 -35.05 1.89 22.73
C SER A 390 -33.61 1.41 23.06
N TYR A 391 -33.35 1.06 24.33
CA TYR A 391 -32.10 0.45 24.77
C TYR A 391 -31.88 -0.91 24.10
N MET A 392 -32.89 -1.78 24.11
CA MET A 392 -32.85 -3.10 23.48
C MET A 392 -32.63 -3.02 21.97
N SER A 393 -33.31 -2.10 21.28
CA SER A 393 -33.12 -1.82 19.85
C SER A 393 -31.70 -1.33 19.54
N SER A 394 -31.14 -0.44 20.37
CA SER A 394 -29.77 0.05 20.22
C SER A 394 -28.74 -1.08 20.41
N TYR A 395 -28.94 -1.93 21.42
CA TYR A 395 -28.14 -3.12 21.65
C TYR A 395 -28.16 -4.07 20.45
N GLN A 396 -29.35 -4.43 19.96
CA GLN A 396 -29.52 -5.31 18.80
C GLN A 396 -28.86 -4.76 17.54
N LYS A 397 -28.97 -3.44 17.29
CA LYS A 397 -28.30 -2.78 16.16
C LYS A 397 -26.78 -2.88 16.25
N ARG A 398 -26.20 -2.62 17.44
CA ARG A 398 -24.74 -2.76 17.65
C ARG A 398 -24.29 -4.21 17.52
N GLN A 399 -25.06 -5.16 18.06
CA GLN A 399 -24.74 -6.58 17.95
C GLN A 399 -24.78 -7.06 16.49
N ALA A 400 -25.79 -6.63 15.72
CA ALA A 400 -25.89 -6.91 14.29
C ALA A 400 -24.69 -6.34 13.51
N LEU A 401 -24.25 -5.12 13.83
CA LEU A 401 -23.03 -4.53 13.25
C LEU A 401 -21.79 -5.38 13.56
N VAL A 402 -21.59 -5.79 14.81
CA VAL A 402 -20.45 -6.62 15.21
C VAL A 402 -20.46 -7.95 14.46
N MET A 403 -21.61 -8.64 14.43
CA MET A 403 -21.76 -9.89 13.69
C MET A 403 -21.47 -9.70 12.19
N TYR A 404 -21.94 -8.60 11.60
CA TYR A 404 -21.64 -8.27 10.21
C TYR A 404 -20.13 -8.10 9.99
N LEU A 405 -19.44 -7.31 10.82
CA LEU A 405 -18.01 -7.03 10.67
C LEU A 405 -17.13 -8.27 10.91
N GLN A 406 -17.49 -9.13 11.86
CA GLN A 406 -16.79 -10.39 12.13
C GLN A 406 -16.96 -11.40 10.99
N ASN A 407 -18.16 -11.50 10.41
CA ASN A 407 -18.45 -12.46 9.33
C ASN A 407 -18.01 -11.96 7.95
N ASN A 408 -17.58 -10.71 7.83
CA ASN A 408 -17.17 -10.10 6.57
C ASN A 408 -15.75 -9.53 6.63
N PRO A 409 -14.73 -10.34 7.00
CA PRO A 409 -13.36 -9.87 7.11
C PRO A 409 -12.91 -9.25 5.77
N GLY A 410 -12.39 -8.03 5.84
CA GLY A 410 -11.80 -7.37 4.67
C GLY A 410 -10.40 -7.90 4.38
N GLY A 411 -9.87 -7.61 3.19
CA GLY A 411 -8.49 -7.90 2.84
C GLY A 411 -8.21 -7.82 1.34
N ILE A 412 -6.94 -7.73 0.97
CA ILE A 412 -6.51 -7.92 -0.43
C ILE A 412 -6.52 -9.41 -0.71
N THR A 413 -7.30 -9.81 -1.71
CA THR A 413 -7.35 -11.18 -2.23
C THR A 413 -6.68 -11.25 -3.59
N ILE A 414 -5.96 -12.32 -3.87
CA ILE A 414 -5.39 -12.64 -5.18
C ILE A 414 -6.03 -13.96 -5.61
N PHE A 415 -6.88 -13.93 -6.64
CA PHE A 415 -7.64 -15.10 -7.12
C PHE A 415 -8.45 -15.84 -6.02
N GLY A 416 -8.97 -15.11 -5.03
CA GLY A 416 -9.75 -15.69 -3.93
C GLY A 416 -8.94 -16.09 -2.71
N TRP A 417 -7.60 -16.11 -2.80
CA TRP A 417 -6.71 -16.33 -1.66
C TRP A 417 -6.37 -14.99 -1.01
N THR A 418 -6.63 -14.86 0.29
CA THR A 418 -6.19 -13.69 1.06
C THR A 418 -4.69 -13.75 1.26
N VAL A 419 -3.97 -12.67 0.94
CA VAL A 419 -2.54 -12.58 1.25
C VAL A 419 -2.39 -12.43 2.78
N ASP A 420 -1.93 -13.49 3.42
CA ASP A 420 -1.78 -13.60 4.87
C ASP A 420 -0.29 -13.56 5.28
N ARG A 421 -0.01 -13.37 6.57
CA ARG A 421 1.38 -13.37 7.08
C ARG A 421 2.07 -14.73 6.93
N GLY A 422 1.31 -15.83 6.89
CA GLY A 422 1.83 -17.17 6.65
C GLY A 422 2.48 -17.29 5.28
N LEU A 423 1.76 -16.92 4.21
CA LEU A 423 2.29 -16.92 2.84
C LEU A 423 3.57 -16.11 2.70
N ILE A 424 3.62 -14.92 3.33
CA ILE A 424 4.82 -14.07 3.29
C ILE A 424 6.01 -14.78 3.91
N ASN A 425 5.82 -15.34 5.11
CA ASN A 425 6.90 -16.05 5.78
C ASN A 425 7.37 -17.24 4.94
N THR A 426 6.45 -18.02 4.35
CA THR A 426 6.80 -19.15 3.50
C THR A 426 7.59 -18.72 2.26
N ILE A 427 7.13 -17.70 1.53
CA ILE A 427 7.83 -17.18 0.34
C ILE A 427 9.22 -16.65 0.74
N PHE A 428 9.28 -15.84 1.80
CA PHE A 428 10.54 -15.31 2.33
C PHE A 428 11.52 -16.41 2.73
N PHE A 429 11.08 -17.46 3.43
CA PHE A 429 11.96 -18.57 3.81
C PHE A 429 12.47 -19.36 2.61
N ILE A 430 11.61 -19.62 1.62
CA ILE A 430 12.02 -20.30 0.39
C ILE A 430 13.08 -19.46 -0.34
N GLU A 431 12.82 -18.16 -0.50
CA GLU A 431 13.71 -17.23 -1.19
C GLU A 431 15.04 -17.03 -0.44
N LEU A 432 15.01 -16.84 0.88
CA LEU A 432 16.20 -16.74 1.71
C LEU A 432 17.04 -18.01 1.62
N THR A 433 16.41 -19.19 1.56
CA THR A 433 17.10 -20.46 1.39
C THR A 433 17.83 -20.51 0.05
N VAL A 434 17.20 -20.06 -1.04
CA VAL A 434 17.83 -20.00 -2.37
C VAL A 434 19.01 -19.03 -2.37
N VAL A 435 18.85 -17.82 -1.84
CA VAL A 435 19.92 -16.82 -1.74
C VAL A 435 21.08 -17.35 -0.90
N THR A 436 20.79 -17.95 0.25
CA THR A 436 21.81 -18.52 1.14
C THR A 436 22.52 -19.71 0.49
N PHE A 437 21.81 -20.54 -0.28
CA PHE A 437 22.39 -21.64 -1.03
C PHE A 437 23.38 -21.14 -2.09
N ILE A 438 23.00 -20.11 -2.86
CA ILE A 438 23.88 -19.49 -3.86
C ILE A 438 25.12 -18.88 -3.17
N LEU A 439 24.92 -18.13 -2.08
CA LEU A 439 26.02 -17.59 -1.27
C LEU A 439 26.94 -18.68 -0.70
N GLY A 440 26.37 -19.80 -0.25
CA GLY A 440 27.16 -20.94 0.24
C GLY A 440 28.03 -21.54 -0.85
N LYS A 441 27.49 -21.67 -2.07
CA LYS A 441 28.24 -22.14 -3.24
C LYS A 441 29.34 -21.17 -3.67
N THR A 442 29.17 -19.86 -3.49
CA THR A 442 30.20 -18.88 -3.87
C THR A 442 31.30 -18.73 -2.83
N ILE A 443 30.98 -18.83 -1.53
CA ILE A 443 31.94 -18.60 -0.44
C ILE A 443 32.76 -19.86 -0.12
N VAL A 444 32.15 -21.05 -0.14
CA VAL A 444 32.81 -22.29 0.30
C VAL A 444 33.79 -22.82 -0.76
N PHE A 445 33.51 -22.60 -2.04
CA PHE A 445 34.36 -23.11 -3.14
C PHE A 445 35.56 -22.20 -3.47
N THR A 446 35.65 -21.00 -2.88
CA THR A 446 36.82 -20.12 -2.99
C THR A 446 37.93 -20.40 -1.98
N ALA A 447 37.70 -21.29 -1.01
CA ALA A 447 38.64 -21.56 0.09
C ALA A 447 39.61 -22.74 -0.17
N HIS A 448 39.69 -23.26 -1.40
CA HIS A 448 40.50 -24.43 -1.73
C HIS A 448 41.48 -24.21 -2.87
#